data_AF-A0A822B0F8-F1
#
_entry.id   AF-A0A822B0F8-F1
#
_cell.length_a   1.000
_cell.length_b   1.000
_cell.length_c   1.000
_cell.angle_alpha   90.00
_cell.angle_beta   90.00
_cell.angle_gamma   90.00
#
_symmetry.space_group_name_H-M   'P 1'
#
loop_
_entity.id
_entity.type
_entity.pdbx_description
1 polymer ?
#
loop_
_entity_poly.entity_id
_entity_poly.type
_entity_poly.pdbx_seq_one_letter_code
_entity_poly.pdbx_strand_id
1 'polypeptide(L)'
;MPNLNEFTFNIRSIILINDQTHLLSNEDIQHTLTSLSDHQVISCVDYFPSNKTGQCHFYTYPHTRVHYDNITNNFPGGLFKHVRIATLFDERPFEHTFFIQIAQAFPFLNELI
;
A
#
# COMPACT_ATOMS: atom_id res chain seq x y z
N MET A 1 -18.54 -1.65 -28.49
CA MET A 1 -17.76 -2.35 -27.46
C MET A 1 -16.94 -1.29 -26.74
N PRO A 2 -17.05 -1.14 -25.41
CA PRO A 2 -16.19 -0.18 -24.72
C PRO A 2 -14.76 -0.73 -24.81
N ASN A 3 -13.87 0.02 -25.47
CA ASN A 3 -12.44 -0.25 -25.38
C ASN A 3 -12.04 -0.05 -23.93
N LEU A 4 -11.62 -1.12 -23.25
CA LEU A 4 -11.01 -1.06 -21.93
C LEU A 4 -9.64 -0.38 -22.09
N ASN A 5 -9.62 0.94 -22.24
CA ASN A 5 -8.40 1.71 -22.48
C ASN A 5 -7.57 1.93 -21.20
N GLU A 6 -8.11 1.55 -20.04
CA GLU A 6 -7.48 1.84 -18.75
C GLU A 6 -7.74 0.66 -17.80
N PHE A 7 -6.69 -0.09 -17.49
CA PHE A 7 -6.77 -1.21 -16.55
C PHE A 7 -6.35 -0.70 -15.17
N THR A 8 -7.33 -0.24 -14.38
CA THR A 8 -7.08 0.15 -13.00
C THR A 8 -7.33 -1.00 -12.05
N PHE A 9 -6.38 -1.26 -11.15
CA PHE A 9 -6.56 -2.27 -10.12
C PHE A 9 -5.97 -1.84 -8.79
N ASN A 10 -6.45 -2.52 -7.76
CA ASN A 10 -5.99 -2.39 -6.39
C ASN A 10 -6.16 -3.76 -5.74
N ILE A 11 -5.03 -4.39 -5.45
CA ILE A 11 -5.01 -5.73 -4.88
C ILE A 11 -4.32 -5.64 -3.53
N ARG A 12 -5.07 -5.99 -2.49
CA ARG A 12 -4.56 -6.21 -1.14
C ARG A 12 -4.61 -7.70 -0.84
N SER A 13 -3.47 -8.24 -0.45
CA SER A 13 -3.30 -9.64 -0.07
C SER A 13 -2.70 -9.74 1.33
N ILE A 14 -3.08 -10.79 2.05
CA ILE A 14 -2.50 -11.14 3.34
C ILE A 14 -1.49 -12.26 3.11
N ILE A 15 -0.29 -12.10 3.69
CA ILE A 15 0.79 -13.09 3.65
C ILE A 15 0.77 -13.84 4.98
N LEU A 16 0.84 -15.16 4.95
CA LEU A 16 1.03 -15.99 6.15
C LEU A 16 2.52 -16.33 6.28
N ILE A 17 3.15 -15.90 7.37
CA ILE A 17 4.57 -16.15 7.63
C ILE A 17 4.68 -17.52 8.33
N ASN A 18 4.60 -18.59 7.54
CA ASN A 18 4.77 -19.96 8.01
C ASN A 18 6.22 -20.41 7.80
N ASP A 19 7.08 -20.24 8.81
CA ASP A 19 8.49 -20.64 8.83
C ASP A 19 9.28 -20.25 7.55
N GLN A 20 8.86 -19.18 6.87
CA GLN A 20 9.45 -18.74 5.61
C GLN A 20 10.85 -18.19 5.87
N THR A 21 11.83 -18.69 5.12
CA THR A 21 13.23 -18.22 5.19
C THR A 21 13.46 -16.91 4.45
N HIS A 22 12.55 -16.54 3.53
CA HIS A 22 12.65 -15.33 2.72
C HIS A 22 11.32 -14.56 2.74
N LEU A 23 11.37 -13.31 3.17
CA LEU A 23 10.26 -12.36 3.09
C LEU A 23 10.36 -11.62 1.75
N LEU A 24 9.24 -11.52 1.02
CA LEU A 24 9.15 -10.74 -0.23
C LEU A 24 9.41 -9.26 0.04
N SER A 25 10.29 -8.65 -0.73
CA SER A 25 10.51 -7.21 -0.73
C SER A 25 9.51 -6.48 -1.66
N ASN A 26 9.46 -5.15 -1.57
CA ASN A 26 8.69 -4.36 -2.53
C ASN A 26 9.23 -4.52 -3.96
N GLU A 27 10.56 -4.62 -4.07
CA GLU A 27 11.28 -4.80 -5.31
C GLU A 27 10.88 -6.13 -5.99
N ASP A 28 10.72 -7.21 -5.21
CA ASP A 28 10.28 -8.52 -5.74
C ASP A 28 8.88 -8.45 -6.37
N ILE A 29 7.96 -7.71 -5.75
CA ILE A 29 6.59 -7.53 -6.28
C ILE A 29 6.61 -6.62 -7.50
N GLN A 30 7.33 -5.51 -7.46
CA GLN A 30 7.45 -4.63 -8.61
C GLN A 30 8.07 -5.36 -9.79
N HIS A 31 9.09 -6.18 -9.56
CA HIS A 31 9.71 -7.01 -10.58
C HIS A 31 8.70 -7.97 -11.23
N THR A 32 7.78 -8.54 -10.46
CA THR A 32 6.70 -9.42 -10.98
C THR A 32 5.72 -8.66 -11.87
N LEU A 33 5.55 -7.36 -11.65
CA LEU A 33 4.60 -6.50 -12.36
C LEU A 33 5.25 -5.69 -13.50
N THR A 34 6.53 -5.92 -13.79
CA THR A 34 7.28 -5.21 -14.86
C THR A 34 6.64 -5.34 -16.24
N SER A 35 5.97 -6.44 -16.53
CA SER A 35 5.23 -6.62 -17.80
C SER A 35 4.02 -5.70 -17.96
N LEU A 36 3.59 -5.04 -16.87
CA LEU A 36 2.52 -4.03 -16.86
C LEU A 36 3.06 -2.60 -16.97
N SER A 37 4.34 -2.44 -17.38
CA SER A 37 5.15 -1.19 -17.38
C SER A 37 4.49 0.07 -17.93
N ASP A 38 3.48 -0.06 -18.80
CA ASP A 38 2.71 1.09 -19.30
C ASP A 38 1.88 1.76 -18.18
N HIS A 39 1.71 1.10 -17.04
CA HIS A 39 1.02 1.60 -15.87
C HIS A 39 2.02 1.85 -14.74
N GLN A 40 1.94 3.02 -14.12
CA GLN A 40 2.71 3.33 -12.91
C GLN A 40 2.14 2.51 -11.74
N VAL A 41 2.63 1.29 -11.59
CA VAL A 41 2.27 0.37 -10.51
C VAL A 41 3.10 0.68 -9.29
N ILE A 42 2.43 0.94 -8.18
CA ILE A 42 3.04 1.14 -6.86
C ILE A 42 2.77 -0.12 -6.04
N SER A 43 3.76 -0.56 -5.28
CA SER A 43 3.62 -1.63 -4.30
C SER A 43 4.04 -1.16 -2.90
N CYS A 44 3.44 -1.78 -1.89
CA CYS A 44 3.81 -1.65 -0.49
C CYS A 44 3.68 -3.05 0.15
N VAL A 45 4.74 -3.49 0.82
CA VAL A 45 4.74 -4.71 1.62
C VAL A 45 5.10 -4.37 3.04
N ASP A 46 4.30 -4.90 3.95
CA ASP A 46 4.57 -4.86 5.38
C ASP A 46 4.55 -6.26 5.94
N TYR A 47 5.42 -6.52 6.89
CA TYR A 47 5.40 -7.74 7.68
C TYR A 47 5.09 -7.38 9.11
N PHE A 48 4.24 -8.20 9.73
CA PHE A 48 3.81 -8.11 11.10
C PHE A 48 4.28 -9.34 11.89
N PRO A 49 5.58 -9.42 12.28
CA PRO A 49 6.12 -10.55 13.05
C PRO A 49 5.28 -10.95 14.26
N SER A 50 4.69 -9.97 14.96
CA SER A 50 3.83 -10.19 16.13
C SER A 50 2.65 -11.12 15.85
N ASN A 51 2.06 -10.97 14.66
CA ASN A 51 0.89 -11.73 14.21
C ASN A 51 1.25 -12.89 13.27
N LYS A 52 2.54 -13.09 12.96
CA LYS A 52 3.03 -14.03 11.93
C LYS A 52 2.33 -13.84 10.58
N THR A 53 1.98 -12.59 10.26
CA THR A 53 1.31 -12.23 9.01
C THR A 53 2.09 -11.11 8.33
N GLY A 54 1.83 -10.91 7.06
CA GLY A 54 2.20 -9.69 6.34
C GLY A 54 1.03 -9.21 5.51
N GLN A 55 1.19 -8.05 4.93
CA GLN A 55 0.31 -7.57 3.87
C GLN A 55 1.14 -7.15 2.67
N CYS A 56 0.58 -7.38 1.51
CA CYS A 56 1.07 -6.83 0.26
C CYS A 56 -0.08 -6.05 -0.36
N HIS A 57 0.22 -4.82 -0.77
CA HIS A 57 -0.71 -3.93 -1.44
C HIS A 57 -0.05 -3.41 -2.70
N PHE A 58 -0.71 -3.56 -3.85
CA PHE A 58 -0.22 -2.99 -5.11
C PHE A 58 -1.37 -2.49 -5.98
N TYR A 59 -1.14 -1.39 -6.68
CA TYR A 59 -2.16 -0.65 -7.39
C TYR A 59 -1.58 0.22 -8.50
N THR A 60 -2.39 0.48 -9.51
CA THR A 60 -2.07 1.41 -10.61
C THR A 60 -2.37 2.86 -10.21
N TYR A 61 -1.54 3.79 -10.67
CA TYR A 61 -1.83 5.22 -10.60
C TYR A 61 -2.53 5.71 -11.89
N PRO A 62 -3.56 6.58 -11.80
CA PRO A 62 -4.18 7.10 -10.58
C PRO A 62 -5.11 6.07 -9.92
N HIS A 63 -5.07 5.95 -8.59
CA HIS A 63 -6.00 5.09 -7.85
C HIS A 63 -7.22 5.87 -7.37
N THR A 64 -8.40 5.25 -7.38
CA THR A 64 -9.68 5.83 -6.94
C THR A 64 -10.15 5.33 -5.57
N ARG A 65 -9.27 4.63 -4.85
CA ARG A 65 -9.54 4.04 -3.52
C ARG A 65 -9.98 5.10 -2.50
N VAL A 66 -11.06 4.82 -1.77
CA VAL A 66 -11.60 5.69 -0.71
C VAL A 66 -11.08 5.35 0.69
N HIS A 67 -10.69 4.10 0.95
CA HIS A 67 -10.19 3.64 2.24
C HIS A 67 -8.74 3.21 2.09
N TYR A 68 -7.80 3.51 2.98
CA TYR A 68 -6.45 2.91 2.96
C TYR A 68 -6.16 2.22 4.28
N ASP A 69 -6.11 0.89 4.25
CA ASP A 69 -6.06 0.10 5.47
C ASP A 69 -4.65 -0.31 5.90
N ASN A 70 -4.40 -0.30 7.21
CA ASN A 70 -3.20 -0.76 7.91
C ASN A 70 -1.90 -0.11 7.40
N ILE A 71 -1.88 1.22 7.33
CA ILE A 71 -0.67 1.95 7.00
C ILE A 71 0.34 1.85 8.14
N THR A 72 1.57 1.46 7.83
CA THR A 72 2.69 1.33 8.76
C THR A 72 3.76 2.38 8.50
N ASN A 73 4.82 2.39 9.33
CA ASN A 73 6.03 3.19 9.10
C ASN A 73 6.76 2.92 7.76
N ASN A 74 6.45 1.86 7.00
CA ASN A 74 7.03 1.61 5.68
C ASN A 74 6.26 2.30 4.54
N PHE A 75 5.29 3.16 4.88
CA PHE A 75 4.53 3.92 3.92
C PHE A 75 5.47 4.69 2.96
N PRO A 76 5.40 4.43 1.64
CA PRO A 76 6.34 5.02 0.68
C PRO A 76 6.03 6.50 0.38
N GLY A 77 4.96 7.07 0.97
CA GLY A 77 4.44 8.36 0.59
C GLY A 77 3.63 8.31 -0.71
N GLY A 78 3.45 9.47 -1.34
CA GLY A 78 2.63 9.64 -2.55
C GLY A 78 1.42 10.51 -2.30
N LEU A 79 0.56 10.67 -3.31
CA LEU A 79 -0.62 11.54 -3.24
C LEU A 79 -1.91 10.77 -3.48
N PHE A 80 -2.75 10.68 -2.45
CA PHE A 80 -3.93 9.81 -2.40
C PHE A 80 -5.21 10.65 -2.36
N LYS A 81 -5.48 11.40 -3.44
CA LYS A 81 -6.60 12.37 -3.51
C LYS A 81 -7.99 11.78 -3.32
N HIS A 82 -8.16 10.48 -3.53
CA HIS A 82 -9.47 9.83 -3.41
C HIS A 82 -9.69 9.18 -2.04
N VAL A 83 -8.64 9.00 -1.24
CA VAL A 83 -8.76 8.41 0.09
C VAL A 83 -9.42 9.41 1.04
N ARG A 84 -10.35 8.91 1.84
CA ARG A 84 -11.13 9.63 2.85
C ARG A 84 -10.98 9.01 4.23
N ILE A 85 -10.72 7.71 4.29
CA ILE A 85 -10.53 6.98 5.55
C ILE A 85 -9.18 6.25 5.46
N ALA A 86 -8.36 6.39 6.48
CA ALA A 86 -7.11 5.66 6.60
C ALA A 86 -7.04 4.99 7.96
N THR A 87 -6.61 3.73 8.02
CA THR A 87 -6.31 3.05 9.28
C THR A 87 -4.81 2.89 9.43
N LEU A 88 -4.29 3.25 10.60
CA LEU A 88 -2.89 3.12 10.96
C LEU A 88 -2.68 1.79 11.70
N PHE A 89 -1.54 1.15 11.45
CA PHE A 89 -1.15 -0.05 12.18
C PHE A 89 0.21 0.16 12.84
N ASP A 90 0.20 0.27 14.16
CA ASP A 90 1.38 0.45 14.98
C ASP A 90 1.94 -0.91 15.41
N GLU A 91 2.90 -1.43 14.65
CA GLU A 91 3.75 -2.52 15.16
C GLU A 91 4.98 -2.01 15.92
N ARG A 92 5.43 -0.80 15.57
CA ARG A 92 6.50 -0.08 16.25
C ARG A 92 6.11 1.40 16.31
N PRO A 93 6.42 2.10 17.42
CA PRO A 93 5.96 3.46 17.63
C PRO A 93 6.19 4.35 16.41
N PHE A 94 5.16 5.08 15.99
CA PHE A 94 5.23 5.96 14.83
C PHE A 94 6.25 7.07 15.03
N GLU A 95 7.07 7.29 13.99
CA GLU A 95 8.04 8.39 13.97
C GLU A 95 7.34 9.71 13.63
N HIS A 96 7.86 10.85 14.09
CA HIS A 96 7.28 12.16 13.74
C HIS A 96 7.20 12.38 12.22
N THR A 97 8.22 11.91 11.50
CA THR A 97 8.30 11.92 10.02
C THR A 97 7.15 11.17 9.36
N PHE A 98 6.66 10.09 9.98
CA PHE A 98 5.52 9.32 9.48
C PHE A 98 4.26 10.18 9.42
N PHE A 99 3.93 10.90 10.49
CA PHE A 99 2.73 11.76 10.52
C PHE A 99 2.81 12.92 9.51
N ILE A 100 4.01 13.44 9.25
CA ILE A 100 4.21 14.43 8.18
C ILE A 100 3.88 13.81 6.81
N GLN A 101 4.37 12.60 6.54
CA GLN A 101 4.09 11.90 5.28
C GLN A 101 2.59 11.62 5.11
N ILE A 102 1.91 11.17 6.16
CA ILE A 102 0.44 10.99 6.16
C ILE A 102 -0.27 12.30 5.82
N ALA A 103 0.04 13.39 6.52
CA ALA A 103 -0.61 14.68 6.29
C ALA A 103 -0.42 15.19 4.85
N GLN A 104 0.76 14.98 4.26
CA GLN A 104 1.05 15.34 2.88
C GLN A 104 0.36 14.43 1.86
N ALA A 105 0.22 13.15 2.20
CA ALA A 105 -0.29 12.14 1.29
C ALA A 105 -1.80 12.13 1.15
N PHE A 106 -2.54 12.50 2.21
CA PHE A 106 -4.00 12.38 2.27
C PHE A 106 -4.68 13.76 2.43
N PRO A 107 -4.72 14.59 1.38
CA PRO A 107 -5.19 15.98 1.48
C PRO A 107 -6.69 16.13 1.79
N PHE A 108 -7.48 15.07 1.64
CA PHE A 108 -8.92 15.06 1.86
C PHE A 108 -9.34 13.99 2.87
N LEU A 109 -8.45 13.66 3.81
CA LEU A 109 -8.74 12.68 4.85
C LEU A 109 -9.84 13.20 5.78
N ASN A 110 -10.92 12.43 5.92
CA ASN A 110 -12.00 12.72 6.85
C ASN A 110 -11.80 11.99 8.18
N GLU A 111 -11.22 10.79 8.13
CA GLU A 111 -11.08 9.91 9.28
C GLU A 111 -9.72 9.21 9.26
N LEU A 112 -9.02 9.27 10.38
CA LEU A 112 -7.78 8.55 10.66
C LEU A 112 -8.03 7.68 11.89
N ILE A 113 -7.94 6.36 11.71
CA ILE A 113 -8.27 5.35 12.71
C ILE A 113 -6.99 4.67 13.20
#